data_AF-A0A7W1DJ09-F1
#
_entry.id   AF-A0A7W1DJ09-F1
#
_cell.length_a   1.000
_cell.length_b   1.000
_cell.length_c   1.000
_cell.angle_alpha   90.00
_cell.angle_beta   90.00
_cell.angle_gamma   90.00
#
_symmetry.space_group_name_H-M   'P 1'
#
loop_
_entity.id
_entity.type
_entity.pdbx_description
1 polymer ?
#
loop_
_entity_poly.entity_id
_entity_poly.type
_entity_poly.pdbx_seq_one_letter_code
_entity_poly.pdbx_strand_id
1 'polypeptide(L)'
;MGSNSDELTALLVEEVVRSMMDKLPNLSPHLVTHPVALAAVGVIAVIFLSALGASWYAYLIVFLILIAVFAALIRYPHLRMEGDHLYNATTREDFKGFRSDATERIPSQPGTHSNLDALRVEEYERNCGLFLVHRWRSSEKQGQVADVIIRLKEHRDTSTRPSVLEEGKVESVRYELGRRFFEEPVLKHNSRDDFSLEVSAYHPVLCLAEVRFNDGHDPVRLSRYIDFPAGLQERPNSEGPQTSVQRYWRRRMFGG
;
A
#
# COMPACT_ATOMS: atom_id res chain seq x y z
N MET A 1 15.17 -42.86 40.11
CA MET A 1 15.85 -42.76 38.81
C MET A 1 14.82 -42.39 37.73
N GLY A 2 14.28 -41.16 37.76
CA GLY A 2 13.24 -40.71 36.83
C GLY A 2 13.31 -39.22 36.47
N SER A 3 14.44 -38.56 36.73
CA SER A 3 14.59 -37.10 36.55
C SER A 3 15.19 -36.71 35.19
N ASN A 4 15.87 -37.63 34.49
CA ASN A 4 16.60 -37.30 33.26
C ASN A 4 15.73 -37.31 32.00
N SER A 5 14.57 -37.98 32.00
CA SER A 5 13.68 -38.00 30.83
C SER A 5 12.97 -36.67 30.63
N ASP A 6 12.58 -36.03 31.72
CA ASP A 6 11.73 -34.84 31.73
C ASP A 6 12.55 -33.57 31.39
N GLU A 7 13.83 -33.57 31.75
CA GLU A 7 14.77 -32.51 31.41
C GLU A 7 15.15 -32.54 29.91
N LEU A 8 15.28 -33.75 29.35
CA LEU A 8 15.57 -33.96 27.92
C LEU A 8 14.40 -33.56 27.02
N THR A 9 13.16 -33.84 27.43
CA THR A 9 11.96 -33.39 26.69
C THR A 9 11.78 -31.88 26.76
N ALA A 10 12.05 -31.25 27.91
CA ALA A 10 11.97 -29.79 28.03
C ALA A 10 12.96 -29.07 27.10
N LEU A 11 14.21 -29.54 27.04
CA LEU A 11 15.24 -28.97 26.15
C LEU A 11 14.89 -29.16 24.67
N LEU A 12 14.37 -30.32 24.28
CA LEU A 12 13.93 -30.56 22.90
C LEU A 12 12.75 -29.67 22.49
N VAL A 13 11.80 -29.42 23.38
CA VAL A 13 10.68 -28.51 23.12
C VAL A 13 11.17 -27.08 22.97
N GLU A 14 12.10 -26.62 23.80
CA GLU A 14 12.65 -25.27 23.70
C GLU A 14 13.42 -25.05 22.39
N GLU A 15 14.25 -26.00 21.99
CA GLU A 15 15.02 -25.97 20.73
C GLU A 15 14.08 -25.92 19.51
N VAL A 16 13.00 -26.73 19.52
CA VAL A 16 12.00 -26.77 18.44
C VAL A 16 11.20 -25.47 18.39
N VAL A 17 10.77 -24.93 19.53
CA VAL A 17 10.03 -23.66 19.59
C VAL A 17 10.92 -22.50 19.10
N ARG A 18 12.18 -22.43 19.54
CA ARG A 18 13.13 -21.41 19.09
C ARG A 18 13.40 -21.51 17.58
N SER A 19 13.61 -22.73 17.08
CA SER A 19 13.79 -23.00 15.64
C SER A 19 12.56 -22.65 14.79
N MET A 20 11.35 -22.81 15.32
CA MET A 20 10.12 -22.39 14.66
C MET A 20 9.93 -20.87 14.71
N MET A 21 10.26 -20.22 15.82
CA MET A 21 10.16 -18.76 15.96
C MET A 21 11.13 -18.02 15.03
N ASP A 22 12.35 -18.54 14.84
CA ASP A 22 13.33 -17.96 13.89
C ASP A 22 12.92 -18.16 12.42
N LYS A 23 11.99 -19.08 12.14
CA LYS A 23 11.47 -19.37 10.79
C LYS A 23 10.12 -18.75 10.51
N LEU A 24 9.49 -18.08 11.48
CA LEU A 24 8.26 -17.36 11.20
C LEU A 24 8.62 -16.12 10.35
N PRO A 25 8.05 -15.98 9.13
CA PRO A 25 8.23 -14.77 8.36
C PRO A 25 7.77 -13.59 9.23
N ASN A 26 8.47 -12.46 9.13
CA ASN A 26 8.16 -11.21 9.82
C ASN A 26 6.77 -10.72 9.38
N LEU A 27 5.73 -11.33 9.94
CA LEU A 27 4.33 -11.10 9.61
C LEU A 27 4.00 -9.73 10.15
N SER A 28 3.97 -8.77 9.24
CA SER A 28 3.57 -7.42 9.58
C SER A 28 2.17 -7.46 10.21
N PRO A 29 1.93 -6.84 11.38
CA PRO A 29 0.66 -6.97 12.13
C PRO A 29 -0.60 -6.61 11.32
N HIS A 30 -0.45 -5.85 10.23
CA HIS A 30 -1.53 -5.42 9.34
C HIS A 30 -1.93 -6.45 8.26
N LEU A 31 -1.19 -7.56 8.11
CA LEU A 31 -1.53 -8.67 7.20
C LEU A 31 -2.39 -9.77 7.86
N VAL A 32 -2.68 -9.63 9.16
CA VAL A 32 -3.53 -10.56 9.93
C VAL A 32 -5.01 -10.18 9.75
N THR A 33 -5.50 -10.19 8.52
CA THR A 33 -6.93 -9.92 8.22
C THR A 33 -7.61 -11.07 7.49
N HIS A 34 -6.91 -12.18 7.25
CA HIS A 34 -7.47 -13.31 6.52
C HIS A 34 -7.88 -14.49 7.41
N PRO A 35 -8.97 -15.21 7.06
CA PRO A 35 -9.35 -16.48 7.70
C PRO A 35 -8.20 -17.51 7.69
N VAL A 36 -7.25 -17.36 6.77
CA VAL A 36 -6.01 -18.14 6.71
C VAL A 36 -5.12 -17.93 7.94
N ALA A 37 -5.01 -16.70 8.45
CA ALA A 37 -4.21 -16.42 9.65
C ALA A 37 -4.89 -16.98 10.91
N LEU A 38 -6.22 -16.90 10.99
CA LEU A 38 -6.98 -17.48 12.09
C LEU A 38 -6.86 -19.02 12.10
N ALA A 39 -6.88 -19.64 10.92
CA ALA A 39 -6.63 -21.06 10.75
C ALA A 39 -5.19 -21.43 11.16
N ALA A 40 -4.19 -20.64 10.77
CA ALA A 40 -2.79 -20.87 11.15
C ALA A 40 -2.59 -20.80 12.67
N VAL A 41 -3.17 -19.79 13.34
CA VAL A 41 -3.14 -19.68 14.81
C VAL A 41 -3.84 -20.88 15.46
N GLY A 42 -4.97 -21.33 14.91
CA GLY A 42 -5.66 -22.53 15.38
C GLY A 42 -4.81 -23.79 15.28
N VAL A 43 -4.11 -23.98 14.17
CA VAL A 43 -3.20 -25.12 13.95
C VAL A 43 -2.03 -25.07 14.94
N ILE A 44 -1.41 -23.91 15.13
CA ILE A 44 -0.30 -23.73 16.10
C ILE A 44 -0.77 -24.04 17.52
N ALA A 45 -1.95 -23.56 17.93
CA ALA A 45 -2.51 -23.82 19.25
C ALA A 45 -2.79 -25.32 19.48
N VAL A 46 -3.28 -26.04 18.47
CA VAL A 46 -3.50 -27.49 18.55
C VAL A 46 -2.18 -28.24 18.69
N ILE A 47 -1.16 -27.91 17.89
CA ILE A 47 0.17 -28.53 17.97
C ILE A 47 0.79 -28.30 19.36
N PHE A 48 0.69 -27.08 19.89
CA PHE A 48 1.21 -26.73 21.22
C PHE A 48 0.50 -27.51 22.35
N LEU A 49 -0.83 -27.63 22.29
CA LEU A 49 -1.61 -28.41 23.26
C LEU A 49 -1.26 -29.90 23.19
N SER A 50 -1.00 -30.45 21.99
CA SER A 50 -0.51 -31.82 21.83
C SER A 50 0.85 -32.06 22.46
N ALA A 51 1.77 -31.10 22.33
CA ALA A 51 3.09 -31.21 22.97
C ALA A 51 3.02 -31.22 24.51
N LEU A 52 2.01 -30.57 25.10
CA LEU A 52 1.81 -30.51 26.55
C LEU A 52 1.02 -31.70 27.13
N GLY A 53 0.69 -32.71 26.31
CA GLY A 53 -0.11 -33.85 26.76
C GLY A 53 -1.53 -33.45 27.16
N ALA A 54 -2.07 -32.39 26.57
CA ALA A 54 -3.41 -31.92 26.88
C ALA A 54 -4.44 -33.01 26.58
N SER A 55 -5.39 -33.16 27.49
CA SER A 55 -6.54 -34.04 27.35
C SER A 55 -7.38 -33.69 26.12
N TRP A 56 -8.03 -34.70 25.53
CA TRP A 56 -8.78 -34.59 24.28
C TRP A 56 -9.86 -33.48 24.27
N TYR A 57 -10.44 -33.14 25.42
CA TYR A 57 -11.44 -32.08 25.52
C TYR A 57 -10.87 -30.66 25.30
N ALA A 58 -9.56 -30.45 25.50
CA ALA A 58 -8.91 -29.16 25.26
C ALA A 58 -8.96 -28.76 23.77
N TYR A 59 -8.79 -29.74 22.86
CA TYR A 59 -8.90 -29.50 21.42
C TYR A 59 -10.33 -29.14 21.01
N LEU A 60 -11.34 -29.77 21.62
CA LEU A 60 -12.74 -29.41 21.37
C LEU A 60 -13.03 -27.98 21.79
N ILE A 61 -12.50 -27.53 22.92
CA ILE A 61 -12.68 -26.15 23.39
C ILE A 61 -12.05 -25.15 22.40
N VAL A 62 -10.81 -25.38 21.96
CA VAL A 62 -10.15 -24.51 20.96
C VAL A 62 -10.92 -24.48 19.65
N PHE A 63 -11.41 -25.63 19.19
CA PHE A 63 -12.20 -25.73 17.97
C PHE A 63 -13.54 -24.96 18.09
N LEU A 64 -14.22 -25.08 19.23
CA LEU A 64 -15.46 -24.33 19.49
C LEU A 64 -15.20 -22.82 19.56
N ILE A 65 -14.09 -22.39 20.17
CA ILE A 65 -13.69 -20.97 20.19
C ILE A 65 -13.45 -20.46 18.76
N LEU A 66 -12.73 -21.22 17.93
CA LEU A 66 -12.50 -20.85 16.52
C LEU A 66 -13.81 -20.75 15.73
N ILE A 67 -14.74 -21.69 15.90
CA ILE A 67 -16.07 -21.62 15.26
C ILE A 67 -16.83 -20.40 15.76
N ALA A 68 -16.82 -20.12 17.06
CA ALA A 68 -17.54 -18.97 17.63
C ALA A 68 -16.97 -17.64 17.12
N VAL A 69 -15.64 -17.51 17.06
CA VAL A 69 -14.96 -16.34 16.49
C VAL A 69 -15.28 -16.20 15.01
N PHE A 70 -15.25 -17.30 14.24
CA PHE A 70 -15.57 -17.28 12.83
C PHE A 70 -17.04 -16.91 12.57
N ALA A 71 -17.97 -17.48 13.34
CA ALA A 71 -19.39 -17.14 13.29
C ALA A 71 -19.63 -15.68 13.70
N ALA A 72 -18.93 -15.17 14.69
CA ALA A 72 -18.97 -13.76 15.08
C ALA A 72 -18.44 -12.85 13.96
N LEU A 73 -17.35 -13.21 13.29
CA LEU A 73 -16.81 -12.47 12.15
C LEU A 73 -17.70 -12.50 10.90
N ILE A 74 -18.51 -13.55 10.71
CA ILE A 74 -19.55 -13.61 9.67
C ILE A 74 -20.76 -12.76 10.06
N ARG A 75 -21.23 -12.90 11.30
CA ARG A 75 -22.45 -12.24 11.80
C ARG A 75 -22.26 -10.74 12.00
N TYR A 76 -21.06 -10.33 12.40
CA TYR A 76 -20.69 -8.96 12.69
C TYR A 76 -19.57 -8.52 11.74
N PRO A 77 -19.88 -8.25 10.46
CA PRO A 77 -18.89 -7.85 9.49
C PRO A 77 -18.15 -6.56 9.89
N HIS A 78 -18.75 -5.70 10.72
CA HIS A 78 -18.06 -4.51 11.28
C HIS A 78 -16.91 -4.85 12.25
N LEU A 79 -16.84 -6.08 12.78
CA LEU A 79 -15.69 -6.58 13.56
C LEU A 79 -14.55 -7.06 12.66
N ARG A 80 -14.81 -7.27 11.35
CA ARG A 80 -13.72 -7.28 10.38
C ARG A 80 -13.17 -5.87 10.45
N MET A 81 -11.97 -5.70 10.97
CA MET A 81 -11.22 -4.46 10.83
C MET A 81 -10.86 -4.31 9.34
N GLU A 82 -11.89 -4.01 8.56
CA GLU A 82 -11.81 -3.63 7.17
C GLU A 82 -11.16 -2.24 7.21
N GLY A 83 -10.12 -2.05 6.39
CA GLY A 83 -9.43 -0.77 6.20
C GLY A 83 -10.34 0.37 5.70
N ASP A 84 -11.65 0.15 5.69
CA ASP A 84 -12.72 1.07 5.35
C ASP A 84 -12.78 2.28 6.28
N HIS A 85 -12.33 2.17 7.53
CA HIS A 85 -12.26 3.34 8.42
C HIS A 85 -11.12 4.32 8.06
N LEU A 86 -10.09 3.88 7.34
CA LEU A 86 -9.01 4.76 6.87
C LEU A 86 -9.40 5.53 5.59
N TYR A 87 -10.32 4.99 4.79
CA TYR A 87 -10.76 5.61 3.53
C TYR A 87 -12.06 6.43 3.64
N ASN A 88 -12.92 6.15 4.63
CA ASN A 88 -14.27 6.73 4.69
C ASN A 88 -14.44 8.00 5.54
N ALA A 89 -13.42 8.45 6.28
CA ALA A 89 -13.59 9.61 7.16
C ALA A 89 -13.64 10.95 6.41
N THR A 90 -12.85 11.10 5.34
CA THR A 90 -12.83 12.33 4.52
C THR A 90 -13.76 12.22 3.30
N THR A 91 -13.93 11.02 2.75
CA THR A 91 -14.68 10.80 1.51
C THR A 91 -16.20 10.90 1.68
N ARG A 92 -16.74 10.82 2.90
CA ARG A 92 -18.20 10.74 3.08
C ARG A 92 -18.93 12.10 3.09
N GLU A 93 -18.27 13.16 3.54
CA GLU A 93 -18.86 14.51 3.53
C GLU A 93 -18.65 15.21 2.18
N ASP A 94 -17.44 15.15 1.61
CA ASP A 94 -17.12 15.77 0.32
C ASP A 94 -17.94 15.19 -0.84
N PHE A 95 -18.37 13.93 -0.72
CA PHE A 95 -19.22 13.27 -1.71
C PHE A 95 -20.71 13.34 -1.38
N LYS A 96 -21.11 14.03 -0.30
CA LYS A 96 -22.52 14.21 0.04
C LYS A 96 -23.20 15.08 -1.00
N GLY A 97 -24.08 14.48 -1.79
CA GLY A 97 -24.74 15.15 -2.91
C GLY A 97 -23.91 15.17 -4.21
N PHE A 98 -22.81 14.41 -4.27
CA PHE A 98 -22.06 14.21 -5.51
C PHE A 98 -22.99 13.66 -6.59
N ARG A 99 -23.16 14.45 -7.66
CA ARG A 99 -23.78 14.04 -8.91
C ARG A 99 -22.68 13.97 -9.95
N SER A 100 -22.56 12.82 -10.60
CA SER A 100 -21.55 12.69 -11.64
C SER A 100 -22.03 13.39 -12.91
N ASP A 101 -21.23 14.32 -13.42
CA ASP A 101 -21.45 14.96 -14.72
C ASP A 101 -21.47 13.92 -15.86
N ALA A 102 -20.95 12.71 -15.61
CA ALA A 102 -20.90 11.62 -16.56
C ALA A 102 -22.20 10.79 -16.67
N THR A 103 -23.09 10.83 -15.67
CA THR A 103 -24.33 10.02 -15.68
C THR A 103 -25.46 10.68 -16.47
N GLU A 104 -25.38 12.00 -16.71
CA GLU A 104 -26.37 12.76 -17.49
C GLU A 104 -26.04 12.78 -18.99
N ARG A 105 -25.46 11.70 -19.54
CA ARG A 105 -25.15 11.61 -20.98
C ARG A 105 -26.43 11.58 -21.82
N ILE A 106 -26.77 12.74 -22.39
CA ILE A 106 -27.43 12.80 -23.69
C ILE A 106 -26.53 12.04 -24.67
N PRO A 107 -27.03 11.04 -25.42
CA PRO A 107 -26.21 10.29 -26.36
C PRO A 107 -25.53 11.27 -27.32
N SER A 108 -24.20 11.33 -27.21
CA SER A 108 -23.35 12.15 -28.07
C SER A 108 -23.63 11.79 -29.52
N GLN A 109 -23.97 12.78 -30.33
CA GLN A 109 -24.20 12.57 -31.77
C GLN A 109 -22.96 11.88 -32.37
N PRO A 110 -23.15 10.79 -33.13
CA PRO A 110 -22.04 10.09 -33.76
C PRO A 110 -21.31 11.05 -34.71
N GLY A 111 -20.02 11.28 -34.46
CA GLY A 111 -19.14 12.04 -35.36
C GLY A 111 -18.45 13.28 -34.77
N THR A 112 -18.78 13.71 -33.55
CA THR A 112 -18.08 14.85 -32.93
C THR A 112 -17.03 14.37 -31.93
N HIS A 113 -15.92 13.81 -32.42
CA HIS A 113 -14.74 13.67 -31.58
C HIS A 113 -14.20 15.07 -31.29
N SER A 114 -14.20 15.46 -30.01
CA SER A 114 -13.54 16.69 -29.60
C SER A 114 -12.04 16.57 -29.86
N ASN A 115 -11.39 17.66 -30.25
CA ASN A 115 -9.93 17.73 -30.35
C ASN A 115 -9.23 17.27 -29.04
N LEU A 116 -9.89 17.45 -27.88
CA LEU A 116 -9.38 16.97 -26.59
C LEU A 116 -9.40 15.45 -26.44
N ASP A 117 -10.34 14.76 -27.09
CA ASP A 117 -10.40 13.29 -27.07
C ASP A 117 -9.25 12.71 -27.91
N ALA A 118 -8.99 13.29 -29.09
CA ALA A 118 -7.84 12.92 -29.91
C ALA A 118 -6.51 13.13 -29.17
N LEU A 119 -6.34 14.28 -28.50
CA LEU A 119 -5.14 14.56 -27.69
C LEU A 119 -4.99 13.58 -26.52
N ARG A 120 -6.10 13.19 -25.88
CA ARG A 120 -6.09 12.20 -24.79
C ARG A 120 -5.63 10.84 -25.29
N VAL A 121 -6.12 10.38 -26.45
CA VAL A 121 -5.69 9.13 -27.08
C VAL A 121 -4.22 9.20 -27.47
N GLU A 122 -3.77 10.32 -28.06
CA GLU A 122 -2.36 10.52 -28.41
C GLU A 122 -1.46 10.41 -27.17
N GLU A 123 -1.87 10.98 -26.04
CA GLU A 123 -1.12 10.90 -24.78
C GLU A 123 -1.06 9.46 -24.24
N TYR A 124 -2.13 8.68 -24.43
CA TYR A 124 -2.13 7.26 -24.06
C TYR A 124 -1.15 6.47 -24.91
N GLU A 125 -1.13 6.70 -26.22
CA GLU A 125 -0.24 6.00 -27.15
C GLU A 125 1.22 6.41 -26.93
N ARG A 126 1.48 7.71 -26.76
CA ARG A 126 2.81 8.25 -26.45
C ARG A 126 3.39 7.64 -25.17
N ASN A 127 2.56 7.41 -24.17
CA ASN A 127 2.98 6.84 -22.90
C ASN A 127 2.93 5.31 -22.87
N CYS A 128 2.64 4.65 -24.00
CA CYS A 128 2.42 3.19 -24.08
C CYS A 128 1.37 2.71 -23.06
N GLY A 129 0.36 3.53 -22.77
CA GLY A 129 -0.66 3.29 -21.76
C GLY A 129 -0.17 3.38 -20.31
N LEU A 130 1.08 3.77 -20.07
CA LEU A 130 1.67 3.85 -18.73
C LEU A 130 1.48 5.22 -18.09
N PHE A 131 1.16 5.21 -16.80
CA PHE A 131 0.96 6.42 -16.01
C PHE A 131 1.54 6.26 -14.62
N LEU A 132 2.02 7.36 -14.06
CA LEU A 132 2.35 7.43 -12.65
C LEU A 132 1.09 7.71 -11.84
N VAL A 133 0.86 6.87 -10.83
CA VAL A 133 -0.16 7.11 -9.81
C VAL A 133 0.50 7.19 -8.45
N HIS A 134 -0.16 7.86 -7.51
CA HIS A 134 0.30 7.89 -6.14
C HIS A 134 -0.85 7.63 -5.17
N ARG A 135 -0.48 7.08 -4.02
CA ARG A 135 -1.32 6.99 -2.82
C ARG A 135 -0.54 7.58 -1.66
N TRP A 136 -1.25 8.10 -0.68
CA TRP A 136 -0.62 8.67 0.49
C TRP A 136 -1.40 8.30 1.76
N ARG A 137 -0.71 8.40 2.90
CA ARG A 137 -1.27 8.41 4.24
C ARG A 137 -0.56 9.47 5.08
N SER A 138 -1.13 9.88 6.20
CA SER A 138 -0.42 10.75 7.14
C SER A 138 0.87 10.09 7.62
N SER A 139 1.97 10.84 7.64
CA SER A 139 3.25 10.32 8.11
C SER A 139 3.30 10.30 9.63
N GLU A 140 3.89 9.25 10.20
CA GLU A 140 4.24 9.17 11.62
C GLU A 140 5.63 9.78 11.92
N LYS A 141 6.41 10.10 10.87
CA LYS A 141 7.75 10.65 11.02
C LYS A 141 7.69 12.13 11.36
N GLN A 142 8.43 12.53 12.39
CA GLN A 142 8.51 13.92 12.82
C GLN A 142 8.97 14.83 11.66
N GLY A 143 8.19 15.88 11.40
CA GLY A 143 8.48 16.85 10.34
C GLY A 143 8.06 16.45 8.93
N GLN A 144 7.49 15.25 8.74
CA GLN A 144 6.87 14.83 7.48
C GLN A 144 5.35 14.92 7.59
N VAL A 145 4.69 15.24 6.48
CA VAL A 145 3.22 15.39 6.44
C VAL A 145 2.56 14.11 5.93
N ALA A 146 3.12 13.52 4.88
CA ALA A 146 2.58 12.34 4.24
C ALA A 146 3.66 11.29 3.95
N ASP A 147 3.31 10.02 4.12
CA ASP A 147 4.01 8.91 3.48
C ASP A 147 3.31 8.63 2.15
N VAL A 148 4.09 8.60 1.07
CA VAL A 148 3.62 8.50 -0.31
C VAL A 148 4.20 7.25 -0.95
N ILE A 149 3.35 6.51 -1.65
CA ILE A 149 3.74 5.43 -2.55
C ILE A 149 3.45 5.90 -3.97
N ILE A 150 4.50 6.01 -4.79
CA ILE A 150 4.45 6.33 -6.22
C ILE A 150 4.70 5.03 -6.97
N ARG A 151 3.88 4.73 -7.98
CA ARG A 151 4.07 3.52 -8.77
C ARG A 151 3.56 3.67 -10.19
N LEU A 152 4.00 2.75 -11.04
CA LEU A 152 3.55 2.65 -12.41
C LEU A 152 2.16 2.01 -12.45
N LYS A 153 1.30 2.50 -13.35
CA LYS A 153 -0.01 1.89 -13.61
C LYS A 153 -0.29 1.95 -15.10
N GLU A 154 -0.85 0.88 -15.61
CA GLU A 154 -1.29 0.81 -17.00
C GLU A 154 -2.78 1.14 -17.11
N HIS A 155 -3.11 2.01 -18.06
CA HIS A 155 -4.46 2.24 -18.53
C HIS A 155 -4.80 1.21 -19.61
N ARG A 156 -5.77 0.34 -19.33
CA ARG A 156 -6.28 -0.63 -20.30
C ARG A 156 -7.46 -0.04 -21.04
N ASP A 157 -7.25 0.24 -22.32
CA ASP A 157 -8.29 0.79 -23.20
C ASP A 157 -9.33 -0.29 -23.55
N THR A 158 -8.89 -1.55 -23.75
CA THR A 158 -9.75 -2.72 -24.02
C THR A 158 -8.97 -4.03 -23.81
N SER A 159 -9.67 -5.17 -23.72
CA SER A 159 -9.09 -6.51 -23.54
C SER A 159 -8.20 -7.01 -24.71
N THR A 160 -8.03 -6.22 -25.76
CA THR A 160 -7.34 -6.60 -27.00
C THR A 160 -5.89 -6.13 -27.08
N ARG A 161 -5.48 -5.12 -26.31
CA ARG A 161 -4.06 -4.71 -26.27
C ARG A 161 -3.29 -5.50 -25.20
N PRO A 162 -2.17 -6.13 -25.55
CA PRO A 162 -1.31 -6.81 -24.58
C PRO A 162 -0.76 -5.84 -23.53
N SER A 163 -0.74 -6.27 -22.27
CA SER A 163 -0.30 -5.44 -21.15
C SER A 163 1.22 -5.42 -21.07
N VAL A 164 1.85 -4.25 -21.22
CA VAL A 164 3.32 -4.14 -21.15
C VAL A 164 3.86 -4.44 -19.75
N LEU A 165 3.04 -4.19 -18.72
CA LEU A 165 3.37 -4.53 -17.33
C LEU A 165 3.23 -6.02 -17.06
N GLU A 166 2.11 -6.65 -17.44
CA GLU A 166 1.90 -8.09 -17.20
C GLU A 166 2.84 -8.96 -18.02
N GLU A 167 3.21 -8.52 -19.22
CA GLU A 167 4.20 -9.20 -20.07
C GLU A 167 5.65 -9.02 -19.60
N GLY A 168 5.89 -8.19 -18.57
CA GLY A 168 7.23 -7.95 -18.04
C GLY A 168 8.15 -7.21 -19.01
N LYS A 169 7.57 -6.38 -19.89
CA LYS A 169 8.31 -5.60 -20.90
C LYS A 169 9.03 -4.38 -20.32
N VAL A 170 8.58 -3.91 -19.16
CA VAL A 170 9.26 -2.85 -18.41
C VAL A 170 10.47 -3.44 -17.68
N GLU A 171 11.66 -2.93 -17.99
CA GLU A 171 12.92 -3.35 -17.38
C GLU A 171 13.19 -2.57 -16.08
N SER A 172 12.98 -1.25 -16.12
CA SER A 172 13.28 -0.37 -15.00
C SER A 172 12.53 0.95 -15.05
N VAL A 173 12.41 1.58 -13.87
CA VAL A 173 11.87 2.93 -13.72
C VAL A 173 12.84 3.77 -12.90
N ARG A 174 13.26 4.91 -13.44
CA ARG A 174 14.16 5.86 -12.80
C ARG A 174 13.40 7.10 -12.38
N TYR A 175 13.31 7.35 -11.08
CA TYR A 175 12.53 8.44 -10.48
C TYR A 175 13.38 9.64 -10.07
N GLU A 176 12.88 10.85 -10.30
CA GLU A 176 13.47 12.13 -9.89
C GLU A 176 12.43 12.98 -9.16
N LEU A 177 12.71 13.34 -7.91
CA LEU A 177 11.84 14.13 -7.00
C LEU A 177 12.53 15.41 -6.51
N GLY A 178 13.75 15.67 -6.95
CA GLY A 178 14.62 16.75 -6.52
C GLY A 178 15.59 16.34 -5.42
N ARG A 179 16.69 17.10 -5.33
CA ARG A 179 17.85 16.88 -4.43
C ARG A 179 17.56 16.84 -2.92
N ARG A 180 16.33 17.15 -2.52
CA ARG A 180 15.90 17.10 -1.11
C ARG A 180 15.41 15.73 -0.68
N PHE A 181 14.97 14.93 -1.64
CA PHE A 181 14.54 13.57 -1.38
C PHE A 181 15.72 12.62 -1.53
N PHE A 182 16.50 12.78 -2.60
CA PHE A 182 17.64 11.92 -2.93
C PHE A 182 18.77 12.73 -3.54
N GLU A 183 20.02 12.31 -3.35
CA GLU A 183 21.17 12.94 -4.01
C GLU A 183 21.17 12.68 -5.53
N GLU A 184 20.70 11.49 -5.91
CA GLU A 184 20.60 11.01 -7.29
C GLU A 184 19.22 10.39 -7.56
N PRO A 185 18.79 10.30 -8.84
CA PRO A 185 17.58 9.60 -9.22
C PRO A 185 17.55 8.15 -8.74
N VAL A 186 16.39 7.70 -8.24
CA VAL A 186 16.21 6.35 -7.71
C VAL A 186 15.81 5.39 -8.82
N LEU A 187 16.57 4.31 -9.00
CA LEU A 187 16.30 3.26 -9.98
C LEU A 187 15.55 2.08 -9.34
N LYS A 188 14.48 1.63 -9.99
CA LYS A 188 13.65 0.49 -9.58
C LYS A 188 13.58 -0.55 -10.68
N HIS A 189 13.75 -1.83 -10.32
CA HIS A 189 13.69 -2.99 -11.22
C HIS A 189 12.61 -4.02 -10.83
N ASN A 190 11.99 -3.86 -9.66
CA ASN A 190 11.08 -4.87 -9.14
C ASN A 190 9.70 -4.74 -9.81
N SER A 191 9.41 -5.61 -10.77
CA SER A 191 8.09 -5.63 -11.41
C SER A 191 6.97 -6.10 -10.48
N ARG A 192 7.29 -6.87 -9.41
CA ARG A 192 6.28 -7.43 -8.50
C ARG A 192 5.60 -6.38 -7.62
N ASP A 193 6.23 -5.22 -7.45
CA ASP A 193 5.69 -4.10 -6.65
C ASP A 193 5.24 -2.92 -7.52
N ASP A 194 4.97 -3.16 -8.81
CA ASP A 194 4.65 -2.12 -9.80
C ASP A 194 5.76 -1.03 -9.89
N PHE A 195 7.02 -1.41 -9.67
CA PHE A 195 8.18 -0.51 -9.63
C PHE A 195 8.01 0.62 -8.61
N SER A 196 7.47 0.31 -7.43
CA SER A 196 7.07 1.32 -6.46
C SER A 196 8.25 2.07 -5.84
N LEU A 197 8.03 3.38 -5.61
CA LEU A 197 8.89 4.27 -4.85
C LEU A 197 8.12 4.79 -3.65
N GLU A 198 8.65 4.52 -2.46
CA GLU A 198 8.10 4.99 -1.19
C GLU A 198 8.92 6.17 -0.67
N VAL A 199 8.25 7.28 -0.34
CA VAL A 199 8.87 8.49 0.19
C VAL A 199 8.01 9.11 1.27
N SER A 200 8.63 9.80 2.23
CA SER A 200 7.92 10.71 3.13
C SER A 200 8.12 12.13 2.63
N ALA A 201 7.03 12.91 2.56
CA ALA A 201 7.02 14.26 2.03
C ALA A 201 6.38 15.25 3.01
N TYR A 202 6.95 16.44 3.09
CA TYR A 202 6.42 17.56 3.89
C TYR A 202 5.59 18.54 3.05
N HIS A 203 5.77 18.55 1.72
CA HIS A 203 4.99 19.34 0.77
C HIS A 203 4.72 18.56 -0.52
N PRO A 204 3.70 18.98 -1.29
CA PRO A 204 3.50 18.51 -2.64
C PRO A 204 4.75 18.65 -3.51
N VAL A 205 4.97 17.70 -4.41
CA VAL A 205 6.20 17.60 -5.22
C VAL A 205 5.90 17.08 -6.62
N LEU A 206 6.62 17.58 -7.62
CA LEU A 206 6.62 17.00 -8.96
C LEU A 206 7.54 15.78 -8.99
N CYS A 207 6.99 14.62 -9.35
CA CYS A 207 7.75 13.42 -9.64
C CYS A 207 7.91 13.28 -11.16
N LEU A 208 9.14 13.09 -11.62
CA LEU A 208 9.45 12.67 -12.98
C LEU A 208 9.92 11.21 -12.96
N ALA A 209 9.54 10.42 -13.96
CA ALA A 209 10.04 9.07 -14.13
C ALA A 209 10.44 8.79 -15.58
N GLU A 210 11.56 8.11 -15.77
CA GLU A 210 11.96 7.50 -17.06
C GLU A 210 11.73 5.99 -16.98
N VAL A 211 10.87 5.47 -17.85
CA VAL A 211 10.58 4.04 -17.98
C VAL A 211 11.40 3.47 -19.11
N ARG A 212 12.16 2.41 -18.84
CA ARG A 212 12.94 1.68 -19.85
C ARG A 212 12.32 0.32 -20.10
N PHE A 213 12.29 -0.07 -21.37
CA PHE A 213 11.73 -1.33 -21.83
C PHE A 213 12.83 -2.30 -22.27
N ASN A 214 12.58 -3.60 -22.14
CA ASN A 214 13.49 -4.66 -22.57
C ASN A 214 13.10 -5.27 -23.95
N ASP A 215 12.07 -4.74 -24.60
CA ASP A 215 11.54 -5.22 -25.88
C ASP A 215 11.90 -4.33 -27.08
N GLY A 216 12.77 -3.34 -26.85
CA GLY A 216 13.26 -2.42 -27.89
C GLY A 216 12.44 -1.15 -28.07
N HIS A 217 11.37 -0.94 -27.29
CA HIS A 217 10.69 0.36 -27.26
C HIS A 217 11.58 1.47 -26.70
N ASP A 218 11.42 2.68 -27.25
CA ASP A 218 12.09 3.87 -26.73
C ASP A 218 11.68 4.17 -25.29
N PRO A 219 12.59 4.70 -24.43
CA PRO A 219 12.23 5.08 -23.08
C PRO A 219 11.14 6.16 -23.05
N VAL A 220 10.14 5.98 -22.19
CA VAL A 220 9.04 6.94 -22.00
C VAL A 220 9.30 7.79 -20.76
N ARG A 221 8.98 9.08 -20.83
CA ARG A 221 9.07 10.01 -19.69
C ARG A 221 7.68 10.33 -19.18
N LEU A 222 7.44 9.97 -17.93
CA LEU A 222 6.19 10.22 -17.23
C LEU A 222 6.37 11.31 -16.17
N SER A 223 5.29 11.98 -15.83
CA SER A 223 5.28 12.94 -14.72
C SER A 223 4.02 12.82 -13.90
N ARG A 224 4.14 13.10 -12.59
CA ARG A 224 3.00 13.18 -11.69
C ARG A 224 3.25 14.23 -10.62
N TYR A 225 2.33 15.18 -10.50
CA TYR A 225 2.26 16.02 -9.33
C TYR A 225 1.69 15.20 -8.16
N ILE A 226 2.46 15.11 -7.09
CA ILE A 226 2.13 14.38 -5.87
C ILE A 226 1.52 15.40 -4.91
N ASP A 227 0.24 15.24 -4.62
CA ASP A 227 -0.53 16.13 -3.77
C ASP A 227 -1.22 15.37 -2.63
N PHE A 228 -1.51 16.09 -1.56
CA PHE A 228 -2.24 15.58 -0.41
C PHE A 228 -2.97 16.75 0.28
N PRO A 229 -4.10 16.50 0.96
CA PRO A 229 -4.99 17.53 1.49
C PRO A 229 -4.28 18.56 2.37
N ALA A 230 -4.63 19.83 2.18
CA ALA A 230 -4.07 20.95 2.94
C ALA A 230 -4.27 20.83 4.46
N GLY A 231 -5.39 20.22 4.90
CA GLY A 231 -5.72 20.05 6.32
C GLY A 231 -4.73 19.18 7.12
N LEU A 232 -3.83 18.47 6.45
CA LEU A 232 -2.73 17.75 7.12
C LEU A 232 -1.52 18.63 7.42
N GLN A 233 -1.36 19.73 6.69
CA GLN A 233 -0.27 20.69 6.90
C GLN A 233 -0.53 21.58 8.12
N GLU A 234 -1.80 21.70 8.52
CA GLU A 234 -2.26 22.58 9.60
C GLU A 234 -2.31 21.91 10.97
N ARG A 235 -2.09 20.59 11.09
CA ARG A 235 -1.97 19.98 12.42
C ARG A 235 -0.82 20.67 13.15
N PRO A 236 -1.11 21.45 14.21
CA PRO A 236 -0.06 22.09 14.96
C PRO A 236 0.73 20.95 15.59
N ASN A 237 1.95 20.75 15.12
CA ASN A 237 2.95 20.05 15.91
C ASN A 237 3.02 20.80 17.24
N SER A 238 2.33 20.25 18.23
CA SER A 238 2.43 20.51 19.66
C SER A 238 3.70 21.29 20.01
N GLU A 239 3.55 22.58 20.32
CA GLU A 239 4.47 23.45 21.08
C GLU A 239 5.98 23.13 21.01
N GLY A 240 6.48 22.75 19.83
CA GLY A 240 7.89 22.55 19.57
C GLY A 240 8.45 23.80 18.87
N PRO A 241 9.69 24.22 19.16
CA PRO A 241 10.27 25.39 18.53
C PRO A 241 10.25 25.21 17.00
N GLN A 242 9.54 26.10 16.30
CA GLN A 242 9.53 26.17 14.84
C GLN A 242 10.97 26.11 14.34
N THR A 243 11.30 25.02 13.66
CA THR A 243 12.62 24.80 13.11
C THR A 243 12.93 25.95 12.13
N SER A 244 14.19 26.38 12.11
CA SER A 244 14.68 27.46 11.23
C SER A 244 14.30 27.25 9.76
N VAL A 245 14.08 26.00 9.35
CA VAL A 245 13.63 25.58 8.02
C VAL A 245 12.21 26.05 7.72
N GLN A 246 11.24 25.92 8.64
CA GLN A 246 9.87 26.39 8.41
C GLN A 246 9.79 27.92 8.29
N ARG A 247 10.57 28.64 9.10
CA ARG A 247 10.69 30.11 9.00
C ARG A 247 11.32 30.55 7.68
N TYR A 248 12.31 29.80 7.18
CA TYR A 248 12.94 30.10 5.89
C TYR A 248 11.96 29.98 4.71
N TRP A 249 11.12 28.93 4.68
CA TRP A 249 10.14 28.73 3.60
C TRP A 249 9.02 29.76 3.58
N ARG A 250 8.47 30.10 4.75
CA ARG A 250 7.44 31.15 4.84
C ARG A 250 7.97 32.49 4.31
N ARG A 251 9.26 32.80 4.56
CA ARG A 251 9.89 34.03 4.10
C ARG A 251 10.20 34.03 2.59
N ARG A 252 10.52 32.88 1.99
CA ARG A 252 10.90 32.79 0.57
C ARG A 252 9.73 32.59 -0.39
N MET A 253 8.64 31.95 0.06
CA MET A 253 7.47 31.67 -0.78
C MET A 253 6.39 32.75 -0.69
N PHE A 254 6.30 33.47 0.44
CA PHE A 254 5.22 34.45 0.71
C PHE A 254 5.71 35.82 1.15
N GLY A 255 7.03 36.05 1.19
CA GLY A 255 7.62 37.34 1.54
C GLY A 255 8.02 38.12 0.29
N GLY A 256 7.09 38.92 -0.23
CA GLY A 256 7.36 40.12 -1.02
C GLY A 256 7.01 41.34 -0.18
#